data_AF-A0A2H0TJS7-F1
#
_entry.id   AF-A0A2H0TJS7-F1
#
_cell.length_a   1.000
_cell.length_b   1.000
_cell.length_c   1.000
_cell.angle_alpha   90.00
_cell.angle_beta   90.00
_cell.angle_gamma   90.00
#
_symmetry.space_group_name_H-M   'P 1'
#
loop_
_entity.id
_entity.type
_entity.pdbx_description
1 polymer ?
#
loop_
_entity_poly.entity_id
_entity_poly.type
_entity_poly.pdbx_seq_one_letter_code
_entity_poly.pdbx_strand_id
1 'polypeptide(L)' 'MTKKQQFLLEHNKLSPLNLQATTSLLSRFRIEKASLFKDDNWSIDKLRRPFILWLTSLAVGEKENIKKKKI' A
#
# COMPACT_ATOMS: atom_id res chain seq x y z
N MET A 1 14.03 2.48 10.59
CA MET A 1 12.88 2.32 9.67
C MET A 1 11.72 1.70 10.43
N THR A 2 10.49 2.16 10.18
CA THR A 2 9.29 1.48 10.70
C THR A 2 8.97 0.24 9.86
N LYS A 3 8.23 -0.73 10.41
CA LYS A 3 7.77 -1.93 9.66
C LYS A 3 7.02 -1.56 8.37
N LYS A 4 6.23 -0.47 8.43
CA LYS A 4 5.53 0.10 7.26
C LYS A 4 6.49 0.59 6.17
N GLN A 5 7.57 1.29 6.56
CA GLN A 5 8.59 1.77 5.61
C GLN A 5 9.35 0.61 4.98
N GLN A 6 9.67 -0.42 5.76
CA GLN A 6 10.32 -1.63 5.25
C GLN A 6 9.42 -2.35 4.26
N PHE A 7 8.13 -2.52 4.58
CA PHE A 7 7.15 -3.09 3.65
C PHE A 7 7.06 -2.29 2.35
N LEU A 8 7.04 -0.95 2.42
CA LEU A 8 7.01 -0.09 1.25
C LEU A 8 8.22 -0.31 0.35
N LEU A 9 9.42 -0.36 0.93
CA LEU A 9 10.67 -0.53 0.21
C LEU A 9 10.71 -1.89 -0.49
N GLU A 10 10.40 -2.97 0.22
CA GLU A 10 10.36 -4.32 -0.34
C GLU A 10 9.28 -4.47 -1.41
N HIS A 11 8.07 -3.94 -1.17
CA HIS A 11 7.00 -3.93 -2.18
C HIS A 11 7.43 -3.20 -3.44
N ASN A 12 8.00 -1.99 -3.33
CA ASN A 12 8.40 -1.18 -4.47
C ASN A 12 9.57 -1.80 -5.24
N LYS A 13 10.54 -2.41 -4.55
CA LYS A 13 11.66 -3.14 -5.16
C LYS A 13 11.17 -4.31 -6.02
N LEU A 14 10.13 -5.00 -5.57
CA LEU A 14 9.57 -6.17 -6.25
C LEU A 14 8.46 -5.84 -7.26
N SER A 15 8.09 -4.56 -7.41
CA SER A 15 6.95 -4.14 -8.21
C SER A 15 7.37 -3.34 -9.44
N PRO A 16 6.69 -3.51 -10.59
CA PRO A 16 6.89 -2.64 -11.74
C PRO A 16 6.48 -1.20 -11.40
N LEU A 17 6.97 -0.22 -12.19
CA LEU A 17 6.79 1.22 -11.94
C LEU A 17 5.30 1.61 -11.75
N ASN A 18 4.38 1.00 -12.48
CA ASN A 18 2.94 1.27 -12.40
C ASN A 18 2.26 0.71 -11.13
N LEU A 19 2.95 -0.14 -10.37
CA LEU A 19 2.49 -0.74 -9.11
C LEU A 19 3.34 -0.30 -7.90
N GLN A 20 4.31 0.59 -8.10
CA GLN A 20 4.99 1.22 -6.98
C GLN A 20 4.00 2.08 -6.20
N ALA A 21 4.11 2.01 -4.88
CA ALA A 21 3.23 2.66 -3.95
C ALA A 21 3.95 3.81 -3.21
N THR A 22 3.16 4.57 -2.46
CA THR A 22 3.62 5.61 -1.55
C THR A 22 3.14 5.30 -0.14
N THR A 23 3.72 5.98 0.84
CA THR A 23 3.28 5.90 2.25
C THR A 23 1.80 6.26 2.41
N SER A 24 1.27 7.19 1.61
CA SER A 24 -0.15 7.58 1.60
C SER A 24 -1.06 6.45 1.12
N LEU A 25 -0.66 5.72 0.07
CA LEU A 25 -1.38 4.53 -0.40
C LEU A 25 -1.42 3.44 0.67
N LEU A 26 -0.30 3.23 1.38
CA LEU A 26 -0.25 2.29 2.51
C LEU A 26 -1.15 2.73 3.67
N SER A 27 -1.19 4.03 3.99
CA SER A 27 -2.12 4.55 5.00
C SER A 27 -3.57 4.28 4.62
N ARG A 28 -3.95 4.58 3.37
CA ARG A 28 -5.30 4.36 2.87
C ARG A 28 -5.67 2.87 2.86
N PHE A 29 -4.77 2.01 2.38
CA PHE A 29 -4.96 0.55 2.44
C PHE A 29 -5.22 0.05 3.85
N ARG A 30 -4.46 0.54 4.84
CA ARG A 30 -4.66 0.16 6.23
C ARG A 30 -6.02 0.58 6.78
N ILE A 31 -6.49 1.77 6.41
CA ILE A 31 -7.82 2.27 6.82
C ILE A 31 -8.91 1.41 6.18
N GLU A 32 -8.86 1.20 4.87
CA GLU A 32 -9.91 0.49 4.13
C GLU A 32 -9.93 -1.02 4.37
N LYS A 33 -8.76 -1.62 4.63
CA LYS A 33 -8.60 -3.06 4.84
C LYS A 33 -8.14 -3.37 6.26
N ALA A 34 -8.61 -2.59 7.24
CA ALA A 34 -8.22 -2.72 8.65
C ALA A 34 -8.36 -4.15 9.19
N SER A 35 -9.35 -4.93 8.74
CA SER A 35 -9.55 -6.32 9.14
C SER A 35 -8.43 -7.28 8.74
N LEU A 36 -7.60 -6.92 7.75
CA LEU A 36 -6.41 -7.70 7.36
C LEU A 36 -5.24 -7.50 8.34
N PHE A 37 -5.32 -6.46 9.18
CA PHE A 37 -4.30 -6.11 10.16
C PHE A 37 -4.76 -6.60 11.53
N LYS A 38 -4.15 -7.69 12.02
CA LYS A 38 -4.34 -8.10 13.42
C LYS A 38 -3.65 -7.15 14.40
N ASP A 39 -2.56 -6.49 13.96
CA ASP A 39 -1.73 -5.52 14.70
C ASP A 39 -1.01 -4.55 13.73
N ASP A 40 0.01 -3.82 14.20
CA ASP A 40 1.03 -3.10 13.39
C ASP A 40 1.93 -4.00 12.52
N ASN A 41 1.49 -5.24 12.24
CA ASN A 41 2.28 -6.23 11.53
C ASN A 41 2.20 -6.03 10.00
N TRP A 42 3.19 -5.34 9.44
CA TRP A 42 3.36 -5.14 7.99
C TRP A 42 4.10 -6.31 7.32
N SER A 43 3.57 -7.53 7.43
CA SER A 43 4.20 -8.72 6.82
C SER A 43 4.09 -8.70 5.29
N ILE A 44 5.23 -8.82 4.60
CA ILE A 44 5.30 -8.91 3.13
C ILE A 44 4.53 -10.12 2.63
N ASP A 45 4.76 -11.30 3.21
CA ASP A 45 4.15 -12.55 2.73
C ASP A 45 2.62 -12.55 2.83
N LYS A 46 2.07 -11.86 3.84
CA LYS A 46 0.63 -11.82 4.10
C LYS A 46 -0.07 -10.67 3.41
N LEU A 47 0.54 -9.49 3.36
CA LEU A 47 -0.14 -8.26 2.93
C LEU A 47 0.17 -7.88 1.48
N ARG A 48 1.28 -8.32 0.89
CA ARG A 48 1.66 -7.87 -0.46
C ARG A 48 0.62 -8.23 -1.52
N ARG A 49 0.10 -9.46 -1.50
CA ARG A 49 -0.94 -9.91 -2.45
C ARG A 49 -2.25 -9.13 -2.27
N PRO A 50 -2.84 -9.04 -1.06
CA PRO A 50 -4.01 -8.20 -0.82
C PRO A 50 -3.79 -6.73 -1.20
N PHE A 51 -2.59 -6.20 -0.94
CA PHE A 51 -2.23 -4.83 -1.27
C PHE A 51 -2.18 -4.60 -2.77
N ILE A 52 -1.55 -5.49 -3.55
CA ILE A 52 -1.54 -5.41 -5.01
C ILE A 52 -2.96 -5.48 -5.56
N LEU A 53 -3.78 -6.43 -5.09
CA LEU A 53 -5.16 -6.57 -5.54
C LEU A 53 -5.96 -5.29 -5.30
N TRP A 54 -5.87 -4.74 -4.09
CA TRP A 54 -6.48 -3.46 -3.74
C TRP A 54 -5.95 -2.29 -4.59
N LEU A 55 -4.62 -2.22 -4.78
CA LEU A 55 -3.98 -1.18 -5.58
C LEU A 55 -4.41 -1.27 -7.05
N THR A 56 -4.62 -2.46 -7.59
CA THR A 56 -5.12 -2.66 -8.95
C THR A 56 -6.61 -2.40 -9.09
N SER A 57 -7.39 -2.54 -8.01
CA SER A 57 -8.83 -2.23 -8.03
C SER A 57 -9.13 -0.73 -7.96
N LEU A 58 -8.18 0.11 -7.50
CA LEU A 58 -8.35 1.56 -7.54
C LEU A 58 -8.47 2.01 -9.00
N ALA A 59 -9.60 2.65 -9.34
CA ALA A 59 -9.78 3.25 -10.66
C ALA A 59 -8.62 4.22 -10.95
N VAL A 60 -8.23 4.37 -12.22
CA VAL A 60 -7.07 5.19 -12.62
C VAL A 60 -7.12 6.60 -12.01
N GLY A 61 -8.32 7.19 -11.91
CA GLY A 61 -8.53 8.50 -11.27
C GLY A 61 -8.41 8.53 -9.74
N GLU A 62 -8.63 7.42 -9.04
CA GLU A 62 -8.48 7.38 -7.57
C GLU A 62 -7.01 7.40 -7.14
N LYS A 63 -6.13 6.79 -7.94
CA LYS A 63 -4.68 6.81 -7.70
C LYS A 63 -4.10 8.22 -7.77
N GLU A 64 -4.60 9.04 -8.69
CA GLU A 64 -4.16 10.44 -8.84
C GLU A 64 -4.67 11.34 -7.73
N ASN A 65 -5.90 11.14 -7.27
CA ASN A 65 -6.47 11.89 -6.14
C ASN A 65 -5.72 11.64 -4.82
N ILE A 66 -5.21 10.42 -4.60
CA ILE A 66 -4.38 10.09 -3.43
C ILE A 66 -3.01 10.77 -3.50
N LYS A 67 -2.44 10.96 -4.69
CA LYS A 67 -1.18 11.71 -4.87
C LYS A 67 -1.36 13.21 -4.62
N LYS A 68 -2.55 13.77 -4.88
CA LYS A 68 -2.84 15.20 -4.73
C LYS A 68 -3.18 15.63 -3.30
N LYS A 69 -3.65 14.72 -2.44
CA LYS A 69 -3.80 15.01 -1.00
C LYS A 69 -2.42 15.01 -0.32
N LYS A 70 -1.72 16.16 -0.42
CA LYS A 70 -0.74 16.56 0.59
C LYS A 70 -1.51 16.70 1.91
N ILE A 71 -1.15 15.87 2.90
CA ILE A 71 -1.36 16.19 4.31
C ILE A 71 -0.26 17.17 4.69
#